data_AF-A0A844NVR1-F1
#
_entry.id   AF-A0A844NVR1-F1
#
_cell.length_a   1.000
_cell.length_b   1.000
_cell.length_c   1.000
_cell.angle_alpha   90.00
_cell.angle_beta   90.00
_cell.angle_gamma   90.00
#
_symmetry.space_group_name_H-M   'P 1'
#
loop_
_entity.id
_entity.type
_entity.pdbx_description
1 polymer ?
#
loop_
_entity_poly.entity_id
_entity_poly.type
_entity_poly.pdbx_seq_one_letter_code
_entity_poly.pdbx_strand_id
1 'polypeptide(L)' 'MISALSCDGSISIAPDGAPLCSGMWVLTQVPEQFDPSMLDTQALAQAFSVGFGLVATVLVGALGVKAVLDFIKRA' A
#
# COMPACT_ATOMS: atom_id res chain seq x y z
N MET A 1 -18.05 -0.21 -11.11
CA MET A 1 -17.44 0.33 -12.34
C MET A 1 -17.32 1.83 -12.22
N ILE A 2 -16.11 2.37 -12.36
CA ILE A 2 -15.85 3.81 -12.33
C ILE A 2 -15.67 4.25 -13.78
N SER A 3 -16.32 5.34 -14.16
CA SER A 3 -16.16 5.92 -15.50
C SER A 3 -15.15 7.06 -15.43
N ALA A 4 -14.19 7.07 -16.36
CA ALA A 4 -13.27 8.19 -16.54
C ALA A 4 -13.59 8.92 -17.85
N LEU A 5 -13.39 10.23 -17.85
CA LEU A 5 -13.40 11.02 -19.07
C LEU A 5 -12.06 10.80 -19.79
N SER A 6 -12.12 10.25 -20.99
CA SER A 6 -10.98 10.05 -21.90
C SER A 6 -11.14 10.92 -23.14
N CYS A 7 -10.04 11.33 -23.75
CA CYS A 7 -10.02 12.07 -25.00
C CYS A 7 -9.68 11.12 -26.14
N ASP A 8 -10.44 11.12 -27.25
CA ASP A 8 -10.15 10.32 -28.45
C ASP A 8 -9.10 10.96 -29.39
N GLY A 9 -8.25 11.82 -28.83
CA GLY A 9 -7.22 12.56 -29.55
C GLY A 9 -6.09 12.99 -28.61
N SER A 10 -5.34 14.01 -29.01
CA SER A 10 -4.30 14.59 -28.16
C SER A 10 -4.91 15.51 -27.11
N ILE A 11 -4.42 15.40 -25.87
CA ILE A 11 -4.74 16.33 -24.78
C ILE A 11 -3.73 17.46 -24.78
N SER A 12 -4.20 18.70 -24.71
CA SER A 12 -3.39 19.90 -24.45
C SER A 12 -3.95 20.67 -23.26
N ILE A 13 -3.17 21.57 -22.66
CA ILE A 13 -3.59 22.35 -21.50
C ILE A 13 -3.78 23.81 -21.93
N ALA A 14 -4.98 24.35 -21.69
CA ALA A 14 -5.29 25.75 -21.94
C ALA A 14 -4.59 26.69 -20.93
N PRO A 15 -4.49 28.00 -21.21
CA PRO A 15 -3.86 28.96 -20.31
C PRO A 15 -4.53 29.08 -18.93
N ASP A 16 -5.79 28.68 -18.82
CA ASP A 16 -6.57 28.62 -17.58
C ASP A 16 -6.41 27.29 -16.82
N GLY A 17 -5.59 26.37 -17.35
CA GLY A 17 -5.33 25.05 -16.78
C GLY A 17 -6.35 23.99 -17.16
N ALA A 18 -7.36 24.32 -17.98
CA ALA A 18 -8.35 23.33 -18.42
C ALA A 18 -7.73 22.35 -19.45
N PRO A 19 -7.99 21.04 -19.33
CA PRO A 19 -7.60 20.08 -20.36
C PRO A 19 -8.48 20.27 -21.60
N LEU A 20 -7.84 20.47 -22.75
CA LEU A 20 -8.47 20.51 -24.06
C LEU A 20 -8.28 19.17 -24.75
N CYS A 21 -9.32 18.68 -25.40
CA CYS A 21 -9.26 17.50 -26.25
C CYS A 21 -9.30 17.95 -27.72
N SER A 22 -8.38 17.45 -28.55
CA SER A 22 -8.39 17.74 -30.00
C SER A 22 -9.52 17.02 -30.75
N GLY A 23 -10.14 16.03 -30.12
CA GLY A 23 -11.28 15.27 -30.64
C GLY A 23 -12.48 15.35 -29.69
N MET A 24 -13.12 14.21 -29.41
CA MET A 24 -14.28 14.14 -28.51
C MET A 24 -13.91 13.57 -27.13
N TRP A 25 -14.56 14.10 -26.09
CA TRP A 25 -14.57 13.50 -24.77
C TRP A 25 -15.48 12.29 -24.75
N VAL A 26 -14.95 11.15 -24.34
CA VAL A 26 -15.67 9.88 -24.27
C VAL A 26 -15.60 9.35 -22.84
N LEU A 27 -16.75 8.94 -22.31
CA LEU A 27 -16.79 8.21 -21.05
C LEU A 27 -16.26 6.78 -21.29
N THR A 28 -15.09 6.50 -20.75
CA THR A 28 -14.48 5.17 -20.81
C THR A 28 -14.72 4.45 -19.49
N GLN A 29 -15.22 3.21 -19.57
CA GLN A 29 -15.29 2.34 -18.39
C GLN A 29 -13.86 1.95 -18.02
N VAL A 30 -13.42 2.37 -16.84
CA VAL A 30 -12.11 2.00 -16.32
C VAL A 30 -12.33 0.81 -15.37
N PRO A 31 -11.52 -0.26 -15.48
CA PRO A 31 -11.57 -1.33 -14.50
C PRO A 31 -11.32 -0.75 -13.11
N GLU A 32 -11.94 -1.35 -12.10
CA GLU A 32 -11.69 -0.99 -10.72
C GLU A 32 -10.19 -1.11 -10.44
N GLN A 33 -9.55 -0.01 -10.03
CA GLN A 33 -8.09 0.07 -9.97
C GLN A 33 -7.49 -0.83 -8.87
N PHE A 34 -8.32 -1.29 -7.94
CA PHE A 34 -7.92 -2.15 -6.85
C PHE A 34 -9.09 -3.02 -6.41
N ASP A 35 -8.92 -4.33 -6.51
CA ASP A 35 -9.87 -5.31 -5.99
C ASP A 35 -9.23 -6.04 -4.80
N PRO A 36 -9.72 -5.84 -3.55
CA PRO A 36 -9.17 -6.50 -2.38
C PRO A 36 -9.30 -8.02 -2.43
N SER A 37 -10.20 -8.58 -3.24
CA SER A 37 -10.32 -10.03 -3.43
C SER A 37 -9.17 -10.62 -4.25
N MET A 38 -8.44 -9.79 -4.99
CA MET A 38 -7.24 -10.17 -5.76
C MET A 38 -5.96 -10.11 -4.93
N LEU A 39 -6.04 -9.74 -3.65
CA LEU A 39 -4.90 -9.75 -2.75
C LEU A 39 -4.52 -11.18 -2.37
N ASP A 40 -3.27 -11.57 -2.67
CA ASP A 40 -2.69 -12.78 -2.13
C ASP A 40 -2.38 -12.59 -0.63
N THR A 41 -3.29 -13.11 0.20
CA THR A 41 -3.16 -13.06 1.67
C THR A 41 -1.88 -13.71 2.18
N GLN A 42 -1.35 -14.72 1.49
CA GLN A 42 -0.12 -15.39 1.88
C GLN A 42 1.09 -14.50 1.60
N ALA A 43 1.17 -13.90 0.42
CA ALA A 43 2.22 -12.93 0.09
C ALA A 43 2.18 -11.71 1.03
N LEU A 44 0.99 -11.21 1.35
CA LEU A 44 0.80 -10.13 2.32
C LEU A 44 1.33 -10.52 3.70
N ALA A 45 0.91 -11.69 4.20
CA ALA A 45 1.32 -12.18 5.51
C ALA A 45 2.85 -12.34 5.60
N GLN A 46 3.49 -12.84 4.54
CA GLN A 46 4.95 -12.93 4.48
C GLN A 46 5.59 -11.54 4.58
N ALA A 47 5.17 -10.58 3.77
CA ALA A 47 5.73 -9.23 3.79
C ALA A 47 5.58 -8.55 5.17
N PHE A 48 4.41 -8.67 5.81
CA PHE A 48 4.18 -8.12 7.15
C PHE A 48 4.96 -8.88 8.25
N SER A 49 5.08 -10.20 8.15
CA SER A 49 5.76 -11.02 9.14
C SER A 49 7.25 -10.70 9.28
N VAL A 50 7.92 -10.29 8.19
CA VAL A 50 9.32 -9.87 8.24
C VAL A 50 9.48 -8.63 9.12
N GLY A 51 8.63 -7.62 8.92
CA GLY A 51 8.65 -6.39 9.70
C GLY A 51 8.32 -6.63 11.18
N PHE A 52 7.21 -7.32 11.46
CA PHE A 52 6.82 -7.64 12.83
C PHE A 52 7.82 -8.59 13.53
N GLY A 53 8.42 -9.52 12.78
CA GLY A 53 9.42 -10.45 13.29
C GLY A 53 10.69 -9.74 13.78
N LEU A 54 11.16 -8.72 13.06
CA LEU A 54 12.29 -7.90 13.49
C LEU A 54 12.00 -7.17 14.81
N VAL A 55 10.81 -6.61 14.95
CA VAL A 55 10.41 -5.93 16.20
C VAL A 55 10.27 -6.94 17.34
N ALA A 56 9.61 -8.08 17.09
CA ALA A 56 9.37 -9.10 18.09
C ALA A 56 10.67 -9.71 18.63
N THR A 57 11.66 -9.97 17.78
CA THR A 57 12.95 -10.56 18.21
C THR A 57 13.70 -9.66 19.17
N VAL A 58 13.77 -8.34 18.90
CA VAL A 58 14.39 -7.37 19.80
C VAL A 58 13.64 -7.31 21.14
N LEU A 59 12.31 -7.30 21.09
CA LEU A 59 11.46 -7.18 22.27
C LEU A 59 11.56 -8.41 23.17
N VAL A 60 11.49 -9.62 22.59
CA VAL A 60 11.70 -10.88 23.31
C VAL A 60 13.13 -10.97 23.85
N GLY A 61 14.13 -10.54 23.07
CA GLY A 61 15.51 -10.49 23.54
C GLY A 61 15.69 -9.60 24.77
N ALA A 62 15.12 -8.39 24.75
CA ALA A 62 15.18 -7.46 25.87
C ALA A 62 14.45 -8.00 27.12
N LEU A 63 13.27 -8.61 26.95
CA LEU A 63 12.54 -9.26 28.02
C LEU A 63 13.32 -10.45 28.59
N GLY A 64 13.98 -11.24 27.75
CA GLY A 64 14.83 -12.35 28.15
C GLY A 64 16.03 -11.89 28.98
N VAL A 65 16.76 -10.88 28.51
CA VAL A 65 17.88 -10.28 29.26
C VAL A 65 17.41 -9.75 30.60
N LYS A 66 16.26 -9.05 30.63
CA LYS A 66 15.67 -8.56 31.87
C LYS A 66 15.35 -9.70 32.84
N ALA A 67 14.71 -10.78 32.36
CA ALA A 67 14.36 -11.92 33.19
C ALA A 67 15.61 -12.60 33.80
N VAL A 68 16.68 -12.73 33.03
CA VAL A 68 17.96 -13.28 33.52
C VAL A 68 18.58 -12.36 34.57
N LEU A 69 18.63 -11.05 34.34
CA LEU A 69 19.16 -10.10 35.32
C LEU A 69 18.33 -10.06 36.61
N ASP A 70 17.01 -10.16 36.51
CA ASP A 70 16.11 -10.21 37.67
C ASP A 70 16.28 -11.51 38.46
N PHE A 71 16.55 -12.63 37.79
CA PHE A 71 16.89 -13.90 38.45
C PHE A 71 18.22 -13.78 39.22
N ILE A 72 19.26 -13.24 38.58
CA ILE A 72 20.58 -13.05 39.23
C ILE A 72 20.50 -12.10 40.41
N LYS A 73 19.74 -11.01 40.32
CA LYS A 73 19.59 -10.04 41.43
C LYS A 73 18.83 -10.59 42.64
N ARG A 74 18.01 -11.63 42.44
CA ARG A 74 17.18 -12.23 43.50
C ARG A 74 17.79 -13.50 44.09
N ALA A 75 18.81 -14.08 43.45
CA ALA A 75 19.62 -15.18 43.96
C ALA A 75 20.70 -14.66 44.92
#